data_AF-A0A942LH14-F1
#
_entry.id   AF-A0A942LH14-F1
#
_cell.length_a   1.000
_cell.length_b   1.000
_cell.length_c   1.000
_cell.angle_alpha   90.00
_cell.angle_beta   90.00
_cell.angle_gamma   90.00
#
_symmetry.space_group_name_H-M   'P 1'
#
loop_
_entity.id
_entity.type
_entity.pdbx_description
1 polymer ?
#
loop_
_entity_poly.entity_id
_entity_poly.type
_entity_poly.pdbx_seq_one_letter_code
_entity_poly.pdbx_strand_id
1 'polypeptide(L)'
;MNTIRCHFAITLLLIYLICFTNIYAQTDSTDVSADSTYKDSLQVESRDPYANLPRINIKDFTIADNPRYTFTGELPFLETNVRPVRAAIAGSVVGTFYVTQHIIQVNTIWSETGEFRFIEDSDYALYSDKIGHFYGTYLASSLYTELFLWSGFSYDASVLFGSLMGLAYTTYVEVMDGFAAGWGFSPSDFYSDVGGVAFHLLQHYVPFFQNFTPKFIYVPADWHGERKRQPSTMFIDDYSSHAFFLSVNVENILPKDMKDYWPDWLQLSVGYTARNLCAPIDFGCDYDDVNYYNPWLAGSPRYIIALDYDFVKLLPDGPPLWNWFKQALNHIKFPAPAIEVGNGTRFMLLYPFLNLN
;
A
#
# COMPACT_ATOMS: atom_id res chain seq x y z
N MET A 1 -28.50 -8.66 5.03
CA MET A 1 -27.35 -8.47 4.11
C MET A 1 -26.17 -7.67 4.71
N ASN A 2 -26.33 -6.93 5.82
CA ASN A 2 -25.22 -6.18 6.45
C ASN A 2 -24.30 -7.01 7.37
N THR A 3 -24.71 -8.21 7.77
CA THR A 3 -23.91 -9.07 8.65
C THR A 3 -22.78 -9.81 7.94
N ILE A 4 -22.95 -10.15 6.66
CA ILE A 4 -21.98 -10.97 5.89
C ILE A 4 -20.70 -10.16 5.55
N ARG A 5 -20.81 -8.84 5.35
CA ARG A 5 -19.66 -7.97 5.04
C ARG A 5 -18.74 -7.75 6.25
N CYS A 6 -19.29 -7.66 7.46
CA CYS A 6 -18.51 -7.54 8.69
C CYS A 6 -17.81 -8.87 9.06
N HIS A 7 -18.41 -10.01 8.70
CA HIS A 7 -17.80 -11.32 8.90
C HIS A 7 -16.61 -11.56 7.98
N PHE A 8 -16.54 -10.95 6.80
CA PHE A 8 -15.42 -11.17 5.87
C PHE A 8 -14.14 -10.46 6.34
N ALA A 9 -14.24 -9.24 6.85
CA ALA A 9 -13.11 -8.52 7.44
C ALA A 9 -12.62 -9.18 8.75
N ILE A 10 -13.55 -9.64 9.59
CA ILE A 10 -13.22 -10.38 10.82
C ILE A 10 -12.65 -11.77 10.49
N THR A 11 -13.12 -12.44 9.43
CA THR A 11 -12.59 -13.73 8.98
C THR A 11 -11.20 -13.59 8.35
N LEU A 12 -10.91 -12.52 7.61
CA LEU A 12 -9.54 -12.22 7.13
C LEU A 12 -8.61 -11.87 8.29
N LEU A 13 -9.08 -11.09 9.28
CA LEU A 13 -8.32 -10.80 10.49
C LEU A 13 -8.11 -12.06 11.35
N LEU A 14 -9.07 -12.98 11.40
CA LEU A 14 -8.98 -14.25 12.14
C LEU A 14 -8.14 -15.28 11.41
N ILE A 15 -8.19 -15.39 10.08
CA ILE A 15 -7.28 -16.22 9.28
C ILE A 15 -5.85 -15.67 9.42
N TYR A 16 -5.70 -14.34 9.40
CA TYR A 16 -4.43 -13.68 9.74
C TYR A 16 -4.00 -14.01 11.17
N LEU A 17 -4.86 -13.93 12.18
CA LEU A 17 -4.48 -14.27 13.57
C LEU A 17 -4.18 -15.77 13.78
N ILE A 18 -4.94 -16.68 13.16
CA ILE A 18 -4.80 -18.15 13.32
C ILE A 18 -3.57 -18.69 12.59
N CYS A 19 -3.20 -18.11 11.43
CA CYS A 19 -1.92 -18.41 10.78
C CYS A 19 -0.73 -17.93 11.64
N PHE A 20 -0.88 -16.88 12.45
CA PHE A 20 0.20 -16.31 13.26
C PHE A 20 0.33 -16.90 14.66
N THR A 21 -0.73 -17.43 15.28
CA THR A 21 -0.62 -18.12 16.58
C THR A 21 0.21 -19.40 16.51
N ASN A 22 0.31 -20.03 15.33
CA ASN A 22 1.18 -21.19 15.12
C ASN A 22 2.64 -20.82 14.82
N ILE A 23 2.93 -19.57 14.48
CA ILE A 23 4.30 -19.07 14.24
C ILE A 23 4.97 -18.65 15.55
N TYR A 24 4.18 -18.22 16.55
CA TYR A 24 4.70 -17.83 17.87
C TYR A 24 5.19 -19.00 18.74
N ALA A 25 4.93 -20.25 18.34
CA ALA A 25 5.41 -21.44 19.05
C ALA A 25 6.88 -21.79 18.71
N GLN A 26 7.55 -21.02 17.85
CA GLN A 26 8.89 -21.36 17.38
C GLN A 26 9.83 -20.15 17.26
N THR A 27 9.87 -19.32 18.31
CA THR A 27 10.96 -18.36 18.53
C THR A 27 11.52 -18.55 19.93
N ASP A 28 12.30 -19.62 20.11
CA ASP A 28 13.33 -19.64 21.16
C ASP A 28 14.57 -18.94 20.59
N SER A 29 14.80 -17.71 21.02
CA SER A 29 16.15 -17.26 21.38
C SER A 29 16.03 -16.03 22.27
N THR A 30 16.41 -16.26 23.52
CA THR A 30 16.55 -15.29 24.59
C THR A 30 17.88 -14.56 24.43
N ASP A 31 17.86 -13.22 24.40
CA ASP A 31 19.03 -12.42 24.75
C ASP A 31 18.79 -11.80 26.12
N VAL A 32 19.34 -12.43 27.15
CA VAL A 32 19.52 -11.84 28.47
C VAL A 32 21.03 -11.86 28.77
N SER A 33 21.60 -10.67 28.87
CA SER A 33 22.96 -10.45 29.35
C SER A 33 23.12 -10.98 30.78
N ALA A 34 23.95 -12.02 30.98
CA ALA A 34 24.44 -12.40 32.30
C ALA A 34 25.83 -13.07 32.22
N ASP A 35 26.78 -12.37 32.82
CA ASP A 35 28.02 -12.78 33.50
C ASP A 35 28.84 -13.98 33.00
N SER A 36 30.09 -13.68 32.65
CA SER A 36 31.11 -14.62 32.22
C SER A 36 31.71 -15.37 33.40
N THR A 37 31.32 -16.62 33.63
CA THR A 37 32.21 -17.74 34.02
C THR A 37 31.42 -19.02 34.25
N TYR A 38 31.17 -19.79 33.20
CA TYR A 38 31.03 -21.24 33.32
C TYR A 38 31.37 -21.89 31.98
N LYS A 39 32.42 -22.73 31.96
CA LYS A 39 32.69 -23.63 30.84
C LYS A 39 31.62 -24.70 30.87
N ASP A 40 30.74 -24.72 29.88
CA ASP A 40 29.99 -25.92 29.56
C ASP A 40 30.06 -26.21 28.05
N SER A 41 30.61 -27.37 27.77
CA SER A 41 30.93 -27.90 26.45
C SER A 41 29.69 -28.60 25.90
N LEU A 42 28.80 -27.84 25.27
CA LEU A 42 27.73 -28.34 24.38
C LEU A 42 27.29 -27.18 23.47
N GLN A 43 28.14 -26.81 22.51
CA GLN A 43 27.66 -26.01 21.39
C GLN A 43 26.83 -26.93 20.51
N VAL A 44 25.52 -26.89 20.68
CA VAL A 44 24.59 -27.40 19.68
C VAL A 44 24.80 -26.49 18.46
N GLU A 45 25.54 -26.97 17.47
CA GLU A 45 25.59 -26.30 16.17
C GLU A 45 24.16 -26.03 15.73
N SER A 46 23.87 -24.75 15.45
CA SER A 46 22.61 -24.33 14.88
C SER A 46 22.30 -25.23 13.67
N ARG A 47 21.19 -25.98 13.76
CA ARG A 47 20.69 -26.81 12.64
C ARG A 47 20.15 -25.95 11.48
N ASP A 48 20.18 -24.63 11.61
CA ASP A 48 19.79 -23.72 10.56
C ASP A 48 20.93 -23.59 9.52
N PRO A 49 20.77 -24.15 8.30
CA PRO A 49 21.79 -24.06 7.26
C PRO A 49 22.03 -22.62 6.80
N TYR A 50 21.17 -21.67 7.20
CA TYR A 50 21.24 -20.26 6.84
C TYR A 50 21.95 -19.37 7.87
N ALA A 51 22.32 -19.92 9.04
CA ALA A 51 22.81 -19.13 10.18
C ALA A 51 24.10 -18.34 9.88
N ASN A 52 25.02 -18.95 9.12
CA ASN A 52 26.35 -18.39 8.85
C ASN A 52 26.46 -17.72 7.47
N LEU A 53 25.36 -17.60 6.73
CA LEU A 53 25.38 -16.97 5.42
C LEU A 53 25.57 -15.46 5.53
N PRO A 54 26.34 -14.85 4.62
CA PRO A 54 26.59 -13.42 4.65
C PRO A 54 25.32 -12.62 4.35
N ARG A 55 25.13 -11.51 5.09
CA ARG A 55 23.96 -10.64 5.02
C ARG A 55 24.37 -9.20 4.78
N ILE A 56 23.46 -8.41 4.24
CA ILE A 56 23.68 -6.97 4.04
C ILE A 56 23.90 -6.27 5.37
N ASN A 57 24.62 -5.15 5.36
CA ASN A 57 24.73 -4.31 6.55
C ASN A 57 23.42 -3.54 6.77
N ILE A 58 23.03 -3.32 8.03
CA ILE A 58 21.85 -2.51 8.36
C ILE A 58 21.94 -1.08 7.78
N LYS A 59 23.14 -0.53 7.63
CA LYS A 59 23.37 0.80 7.02
C LYS A 59 22.99 0.86 5.54
N ASP A 60 23.04 -0.29 4.86
CA ASP A 60 22.67 -0.43 3.45
C ASP A 60 21.22 -0.92 3.29
N PHE A 61 20.51 -1.14 4.41
CA PHE A 61 19.12 -1.60 4.46
C PHE A 61 18.25 -0.56 5.15
N THR A 62 18.03 0.55 4.47
CA THR A 62 17.31 1.71 4.97
C THR A 62 16.17 2.13 4.04
N ILE A 63 15.20 2.84 4.60
CA ILE A 63 14.17 3.59 3.87
C ILE A 63 14.17 5.02 4.41
N ALA A 64 14.52 5.99 3.57
CA ALA A 64 14.56 7.40 3.93
C ALA A 64 15.41 7.65 5.19
N ASP A 65 16.64 7.13 5.20
CA ASP A 65 17.60 7.17 6.31
C ASP A 65 17.19 6.43 7.60
N ASN A 66 15.98 5.87 7.65
CA ASN A 66 15.55 5.01 8.76
C ASN A 66 15.96 3.55 8.50
N PRO A 67 16.29 2.77 9.56
CA PRO A 67 16.45 1.33 9.42
C PRO A 67 15.21 0.68 8.80
N ARG A 68 15.39 -0.17 7.80
CA ARG A 68 14.31 -0.99 7.23
C ARG A 68 14.18 -2.29 8.02
N TYR A 69 12.94 -2.68 8.30
CA TYR A 69 12.65 -3.91 9.03
C TYR A 69 11.94 -4.90 8.12
N THR A 70 12.32 -6.18 8.21
CA THR A 70 11.58 -7.31 7.62
C THR A 70 10.66 -7.92 8.68
N PHE A 71 9.70 -8.75 8.27
CA PHE A 71 8.76 -9.44 9.20
C PHE A 71 9.44 -10.15 10.38
N THR A 72 10.63 -10.71 10.13
CA THR A 72 11.39 -11.48 11.13
C THR A 72 12.54 -10.69 11.75
N GLY A 73 12.82 -9.48 11.27
CA GLY A 73 13.99 -8.68 11.65
C GLY A 73 15.31 -9.20 11.09
N GLU A 74 15.26 -10.29 10.33
CA GLU A 74 16.43 -10.82 9.67
C GLU A 74 16.87 -9.87 8.54
N LEU A 75 18.16 -9.53 8.52
CA LEU A 75 18.74 -8.81 7.41
C LEU A 75 18.77 -9.71 6.17
N PRO A 76 18.45 -9.18 4.97
CA PRO A 76 18.55 -9.91 3.72
C PRO A 76 19.95 -10.50 3.51
N PHE A 77 20.02 -11.65 2.85
CA PHE A 77 21.31 -12.21 2.43
C PHE A 77 21.97 -11.31 1.38
N LEU A 78 23.31 -11.32 1.35
CA LEU A 78 24.06 -10.67 0.27
C LEU A 78 23.73 -11.30 -1.09
N GLU A 79 23.57 -12.61 -1.12
CA GLU A 79 23.18 -13.37 -2.31
C GLU A 79 21.92 -14.19 -2.05
N THR A 80 21.14 -14.44 -3.10
CA THR A 80 19.91 -15.23 -3.00
C THR A 80 20.19 -16.64 -2.50
N ASN A 81 19.62 -16.96 -1.34
CA ASN A 81 19.63 -18.27 -0.70
C ASN A 81 18.19 -18.64 -0.38
N VAL A 82 17.50 -19.20 -1.39
CA VAL A 82 16.07 -19.50 -1.32
C VAL A 82 15.79 -20.43 -0.15
N ARG A 83 14.78 -20.09 0.64
CA ARG A 83 14.24 -20.87 1.75
C ARG A 83 12.97 -21.58 1.26
N PRO A 84 13.04 -22.84 0.80
CA PRO A 84 11.98 -23.45 -0.01
C PRO A 84 10.62 -23.52 0.70
N VAL A 85 10.62 -23.78 2.01
CA VAL A 85 9.39 -23.81 2.81
C VAL A 85 8.74 -22.43 2.88
N ARG A 86 9.52 -21.37 3.14
CA ARG A 86 9.02 -19.99 3.17
C ARG A 86 8.53 -19.54 1.78
N ALA A 87 9.28 -19.89 0.73
CA ALA A 87 8.89 -19.63 -0.65
C ALA A 87 7.58 -20.34 -1.03
N ALA A 88 7.39 -21.59 -0.63
CA ALA A 88 6.15 -22.33 -0.86
C ALA A 88 4.96 -21.70 -0.11
N ILE A 89 5.16 -21.26 1.14
CA ILE A 89 4.12 -20.55 1.90
C ILE A 89 3.79 -19.21 1.22
N ALA A 90 4.78 -18.40 0.87
CA ALA A 90 4.59 -17.13 0.18
C ALA A 90 3.83 -17.33 -1.14
N GLY A 91 4.24 -18.31 -1.96
CA GLY A 91 3.54 -18.67 -3.20
C GLY A 91 2.09 -19.11 -2.96
N SER A 92 1.83 -19.85 -1.88
CA SER A 92 0.47 -20.29 -1.52
C SER A 92 -0.42 -19.13 -1.09
N VAL A 93 0.13 -18.16 -0.34
CA VAL A 93 -0.56 -16.93 0.05
C VAL A 93 -0.91 -16.10 -1.18
N VAL A 94 0.04 -15.88 -2.08
CA VAL A 94 -0.18 -15.14 -3.33
C VAL A 94 -1.19 -15.85 -4.22
N GLY A 95 -1.06 -17.17 -4.42
CA GLY A 95 -2.01 -17.95 -5.21
C GLY A 95 -3.43 -17.91 -4.64
N THR A 96 -3.57 -18.04 -3.31
CA THR A 96 -4.88 -17.94 -2.64
C THR A 96 -5.49 -16.55 -2.84
N PHE A 97 -4.69 -15.49 -2.72
CA PHE A 97 -5.14 -14.12 -2.98
C PHE A 97 -5.66 -13.95 -4.42
N TYR A 98 -4.91 -14.41 -5.43
CA TYR A 98 -5.29 -14.27 -6.84
C TYR A 98 -6.57 -15.03 -7.15
N VAL A 99 -6.68 -16.28 -6.69
CA VAL A 99 -7.90 -17.09 -6.87
C VAL A 99 -9.09 -16.41 -6.20
N THR A 100 -8.93 -15.92 -4.97
CA THR A 100 -10.01 -15.25 -4.23
C THR A 100 -10.45 -13.98 -4.94
N GLN A 101 -9.51 -13.13 -5.35
CA GLN A 101 -9.82 -11.91 -6.09
C GLN A 101 -10.50 -12.21 -7.42
N HIS A 102 -9.97 -13.16 -8.20
CA HIS A 102 -10.56 -13.55 -9.47
C HIS A 102 -12.02 -13.98 -9.27
N ILE A 103 -12.30 -14.85 -8.31
CA ILE A 103 -13.67 -15.28 -7.97
C ILE A 103 -14.55 -14.08 -7.61
N ILE A 104 -14.06 -13.13 -6.80
CA ILE A 104 -14.85 -11.95 -6.43
C ILE A 104 -15.16 -11.10 -7.68
N GLN A 105 -14.18 -10.87 -8.54
CA GLN A 105 -14.34 -10.00 -9.71
C GLN A 105 -15.16 -10.62 -10.83
N VAL A 106 -15.03 -11.93 -11.12
CA VAL A 106 -15.94 -12.62 -12.06
C VAL A 106 -17.38 -12.68 -11.58
N ASN A 107 -17.64 -12.51 -10.28
CA ASN A 107 -19.00 -12.40 -9.74
C ASN A 107 -19.46 -10.94 -9.58
N THR A 108 -18.69 -9.96 -10.06
CA THR A 108 -19.01 -8.53 -9.95
C THR A 108 -18.69 -7.77 -11.24
N ILE A 109 -17.49 -7.23 -11.40
CA ILE A 109 -17.11 -6.36 -12.54
C ILE A 109 -16.80 -7.13 -13.83
N TRP A 110 -16.47 -8.41 -13.75
CA TRP A 110 -16.21 -9.31 -14.89
C TRP A 110 -17.32 -10.36 -15.07
N SER A 111 -18.53 -10.09 -14.58
CA SER A 111 -19.66 -11.04 -14.68
C SER A 111 -20.15 -11.26 -16.10
N GLU A 112 -19.93 -10.28 -16.98
CA GLU A 112 -20.24 -10.35 -18.40
C GLU A 112 -18.97 -10.14 -19.21
N THR A 113 -18.70 -11.02 -20.17
CA THR A 113 -17.48 -11.01 -20.98
C THR A 113 -17.78 -11.04 -22.48
N GLY A 114 -16.83 -10.56 -23.28
CA GLY A 114 -16.92 -10.49 -24.74
C GLY A 114 -15.56 -10.59 -25.42
N GLU A 115 -15.45 -10.02 -26.63
CA GLU A 115 -14.16 -9.90 -27.32
C GLU A 115 -13.23 -8.94 -26.59
N PHE A 116 -11.92 -9.13 -26.75
CA PHE A 116 -10.92 -8.25 -26.13
C PHE A 116 -10.99 -6.85 -26.73
N ARG A 117 -11.06 -5.81 -25.89
CA ARG A 117 -11.13 -4.41 -26.30
C ARG A 117 -10.11 -3.55 -25.56
N PHE A 118 -9.49 -2.66 -26.32
CA PHE A 118 -8.77 -1.51 -25.78
C PHE A 118 -9.74 -0.34 -25.67
N ILE A 119 -9.89 0.23 -24.48
CA ILE A 119 -10.75 1.38 -24.22
C ILE A 119 -9.92 2.41 -23.47
N GLU A 120 -9.64 3.55 -24.09
CA GLU A 120 -8.96 4.65 -23.42
C GLU A 120 -9.97 5.48 -22.62
N ASP A 121 -9.73 5.61 -21.33
CA ASP A 121 -10.62 6.24 -20.36
C ASP A 121 -9.86 7.11 -19.34
N SER A 122 -8.82 7.82 -19.80
CA SER A 122 -7.96 8.65 -18.93
C SER A 122 -8.69 9.55 -17.92
N ASP A 123 -9.84 10.14 -18.29
CA ASP A 123 -10.63 11.04 -17.43
C ASP A 123 -11.62 10.30 -16.50
N TYR A 124 -11.69 8.97 -16.59
CA TYR A 124 -12.53 8.13 -15.76
C TYR A 124 -12.24 8.36 -14.27
N ALA A 125 -13.33 8.41 -13.49
CA ALA A 125 -13.32 8.77 -12.07
C ALA A 125 -12.51 10.04 -11.75
N LEU A 126 -12.45 11.00 -12.70
CA LEU A 126 -11.62 12.19 -12.60
C LEU A 126 -10.16 11.86 -12.27
N TYR A 127 -9.54 10.94 -13.01
CA TYR A 127 -8.14 10.50 -12.81
C TYR A 127 -7.83 9.79 -11.48
N SER A 128 -8.80 9.69 -10.55
CA SER A 128 -8.60 9.00 -9.28
C SER A 128 -8.30 7.52 -9.49
N ASP A 129 -8.88 6.94 -10.53
CA ASP A 129 -8.62 5.60 -11.02
C ASP A 129 -7.15 5.42 -11.41
N LYS A 130 -6.59 6.32 -12.23
CA LYS A 130 -5.18 6.28 -12.66
C LYS A 130 -4.19 6.40 -11.49
N ILE A 131 -4.51 7.26 -10.52
CA ILE A 131 -3.71 7.38 -9.29
C ILE A 131 -3.83 6.10 -8.45
N GLY A 132 -5.00 5.47 -8.44
CA GLY A 132 -5.24 4.15 -7.86
C GLY A 132 -4.39 3.06 -8.48
N HIS A 133 -4.28 3.03 -9.81
CA HIS A 133 -3.40 2.12 -10.57
C HIS A 133 -1.93 2.29 -10.20
N PHE A 134 -1.44 3.53 -10.18
CA PHE A 134 -0.09 3.84 -9.71
C PHE A 134 0.16 3.35 -8.26
N TYR A 135 -0.72 3.73 -7.33
CA TYR A 135 -0.56 3.39 -5.91
C TYR A 135 -0.69 1.88 -5.68
N GLY A 136 -1.69 1.24 -6.29
CA GLY A 136 -1.98 -0.18 -6.16
C GLY A 136 -0.80 -1.02 -6.66
N THR A 137 -0.25 -0.67 -7.81
CA THR A 137 0.92 -1.35 -8.37
C THR A 137 2.16 -1.13 -7.50
N TYR A 138 2.42 0.11 -7.06
CA TYR A 138 3.52 0.42 -6.15
C TYR A 138 3.45 -0.37 -4.83
N LEU A 139 2.26 -0.43 -4.21
CA LEU A 139 2.05 -1.16 -2.96
C LEU A 139 2.19 -2.67 -3.17
N ALA A 140 1.61 -3.21 -4.25
CA ALA A 140 1.76 -4.63 -4.60
C ALA A 140 3.23 -5.01 -4.79
N SER A 141 4.00 -4.20 -5.51
CA SER A 141 5.45 -4.40 -5.66
C SER A 141 6.20 -4.40 -4.32
N SER A 142 5.84 -3.49 -3.43
CA SER A 142 6.43 -3.40 -2.08
C SER A 142 6.11 -4.66 -1.24
N LEU A 143 4.86 -5.13 -1.28
CA LEU A 143 4.43 -6.33 -0.56
C LEU A 143 5.08 -7.61 -1.12
N TYR A 144 5.18 -7.75 -2.45
CA TYR A 144 5.88 -8.89 -3.05
C TYR A 144 7.37 -8.86 -2.75
N THR A 145 7.99 -7.68 -2.70
CA THR A 145 9.39 -7.52 -2.27
C THR A 145 9.59 -8.10 -0.86
N GLU A 146 8.71 -7.80 0.09
CA GLU A 146 8.77 -8.37 1.44
C GLU A 146 8.63 -9.90 1.44
N LEU A 147 7.78 -10.47 0.58
CA LEU A 147 7.64 -11.93 0.44
C LEU A 147 8.88 -12.59 -0.15
N PHE A 148 9.54 -11.96 -1.13
CA PHE A 148 10.80 -12.46 -1.69
C PHE A 148 11.95 -12.37 -0.68
N LEU A 149 12.05 -11.27 0.06
CA LEU A 149 12.99 -11.13 1.18
C LEU A 149 12.81 -12.25 2.20
N TRP A 150 11.56 -12.51 2.62
CA TRP A 150 11.23 -13.59 3.55
C TRP A 150 11.57 -14.98 2.99
N SER A 151 11.45 -15.14 1.68
CA SER A 151 11.79 -16.35 0.93
C SER A 151 13.29 -16.54 0.71
N GLY A 152 14.14 -15.62 1.17
CA GLY A 152 15.60 -15.73 1.12
C GLY A 152 16.24 -15.19 -0.17
N PHE A 153 15.54 -14.37 -0.94
CA PHE A 153 16.15 -13.65 -2.06
C PHE A 153 17.03 -12.51 -1.53
N SER A 154 18.08 -12.15 -2.29
CA SER A 154 18.86 -10.94 -1.98
C SER A 154 17.99 -9.70 -2.08
N TYR A 155 18.48 -8.57 -1.54
CA TYR A 155 17.69 -7.34 -1.53
C TYR A 155 17.35 -6.85 -2.95
N ASP A 156 18.35 -6.78 -3.84
CA ASP A 156 18.16 -6.39 -5.24
C ASP A 156 17.21 -7.33 -5.98
N ALA A 157 17.37 -8.64 -5.79
CA ALA A 157 16.51 -9.64 -6.43
C ALA A 157 15.07 -9.51 -5.93
N SER A 158 14.89 -9.27 -4.62
CA SER A 158 13.56 -9.12 -4.03
C SER A 158 12.83 -7.89 -4.56
N VAL A 159 13.52 -6.76 -4.70
CA VAL A 159 12.95 -5.53 -5.28
C VAL A 159 12.59 -5.75 -6.75
N LEU A 160 13.47 -6.37 -7.52
CA LEU A 160 13.22 -6.64 -8.94
C LEU A 160 12.04 -7.59 -9.14
N PHE A 161 12.05 -8.76 -8.49
CA PHE A 161 10.96 -9.73 -8.62
C PHE A 161 9.67 -9.24 -7.98
N GLY A 162 9.74 -8.47 -6.89
CA GLY A 162 8.57 -7.81 -6.32
C GLY A 162 7.94 -6.83 -7.31
N SER A 163 8.76 -6.02 -7.98
CA SER A 163 8.32 -5.10 -9.04
C SER A 163 7.67 -5.83 -10.20
N LEU A 164 8.30 -6.90 -10.70
CA LEU A 164 7.77 -7.72 -11.79
C LEU A 164 6.44 -8.39 -11.40
N MET A 165 6.32 -8.91 -10.18
CA MET A 165 5.08 -9.50 -9.69
C MET A 165 3.97 -8.45 -9.52
N GLY A 166 4.31 -7.24 -9.08
CA GLY A 166 3.37 -6.12 -9.00
C GLY A 166 2.84 -5.71 -10.36
N LEU A 167 3.70 -5.58 -11.37
CA LEU A 167 3.26 -5.28 -12.74
C LEU A 167 2.43 -6.44 -13.32
N ALA A 168 2.87 -7.69 -13.11
CA ALA A 168 2.14 -8.86 -13.59
C ALA A 168 0.74 -8.96 -12.97
N TYR A 169 0.61 -8.57 -11.70
CA TYR A 169 -0.66 -8.49 -11.00
C TYR A 169 -1.64 -7.52 -11.67
N THR A 170 -1.23 -6.28 -11.91
CA THR A 170 -2.14 -5.28 -12.48
C THR A 170 -2.33 -5.46 -13.98
N THR A 171 -1.31 -5.91 -14.71
CA THR A 171 -1.47 -6.35 -16.11
C THR A 171 -2.53 -7.44 -16.24
N TYR A 172 -2.59 -8.36 -15.27
CA TYR A 172 -3.65 -9.37 -15.25
C TYR A 172 -5.03 -8.74 -15.08
N VAL A 173 -5.18 -7.73 -14.21
CA VAL A 173 -6.43 -6.98 -14.06
C VAL A 173 -6.81 -6.29 -15.37
N GLU A 174 -5.89 -5.56 -16.00
CA GLU A 174 -6.11 -4.88 -17.29
C GLU A 174 -6.52 -5.85 -18.41
N VAL A 175 -5.89 -7.02 -18.47
CA VAL A 175 -6.25 -8.05 -19.45
C VAL A 175 -7.67 -8.56 -19.22
N MET A 176 -8.05 -8.75 -17.96
CA MET A 176 -9.41 -9.20 -17.61
C MET A 176 -10.45 -8.10 -17.89
N ASP A 177 -10.13 -6.83 -17.62
CA ASP A 177 -10.96 -5.69 -18.00
C ASP A 177 -11.13 -5.60 -19.52
N GLY A 178 -10.06 -5.91 -20.28
CA GLY A 178 -10.12 -6.05 -21.74
C GLY A 178 -11.17 -7.01 -22.26
N PHE A 179 -11.48 -8.09 -21.52
CA PHE A 179 -12.54 -9.03 -21.88
C PHE A 179 -13.91 -8.69 -21.27
N ALA A 180 -13.98 -7.79 -20.29
CA ALA A 180 -15.23 -7.48 -19.61
C ALA A 180 -16.15 -6.62 -20.49
N ALA A 181 -17.47 -6.85 -20.43
CA ALA A 181 -18.43 -6.12 -21.25
C ALA A 181 -18.57 -4.64 -20.83
N GLY A 182 -18.45 -4.36 -19.54
CA GLY A 182 -18.55 -3.01 -18.96
C GLY A 182 -17.23 -2.23 -18.92
N TRP A 183 -16.09 -2.88 -19.19
CA TRP A 183 -14.75 -2.31 -19.08
C TRP A 183 -13.91 -2.61 -20.33
N GLY A 184 -12.66 -2.16 -20.35
CA GLY A 184 -11.70 -2.49 -21.40
C GLY A 184 -10.28 -2.35 -20.87
N PHE A 185 -9.31 -2.91 -21.58
CA PHE A 185 -7.90 -2.67 -21.27
C PHE A 185 -7.62 -1.20 -21.54
N SER A 186 -7.25 -0.45 -20.51
CA SER A 186 -6.97 0.97 -20.64
C SER A 186 -5.47 1.21 -20.76
N PRO A 187 -5.00 1.79 -21.88
CA PRO A 187 -3.58 2.14 -22.00
C PRO A 187 -3.12 3.10 -20.90
N SER A 188 -3.97 4.02 -20.45
CA SER A 188 -3.62 4.97 -19.39
C SER A 188 -3.59 4.34 -17.99
N ASP A 189 -4.38 3.29 -17.71
CA ASP A 189 -4.20 2.46 -16.51
C ASP A 189 -2.89 1.72 -16.54
N PHE A 190 -2.62 1.03 -17.64
CA PHE A 190 -1.36 0.30 -17.80
C PHE A 190 -0.13 1.21 -17.69
N TYR A 191 -0.17 2.42 -18.24
CA TYR A 191 0.91 3.40 -18.05
C TYR A 191 1.05 3.86 -16.59
N SER A 192 -0.07 4.00 -15.88
CA SER A 192 -0.06 4.35 -14.46
C SER A 192 0.53 3.23 -13.60
N ASP A 193 0.21 1.98 -13.92
CA ASP A 193 0.82 0.79 -13.31
C ASP A 193 2.33 0.74 -13.51
N VAL A 194 2.78 0.93 -14.76
CA VAL A 194 4.20 1.03 -15.10
C VAL A 194 4.86 2.16 -14.31
N GLY A 195 4.17 3.29 -14.14
CA GLY A 195 4.61 4.40 -13.29
C GLY A 195 4.82 3.98 -11.83
N GLY A 196 3.89 3.21 -11.26
CA GLY A 196 3.98 2.69 -9.89
C GLY A 196 5.18 1.77 -9.68
N VAL A 197 5.41 0.83 -10.62
CA VAL A 197 6.60 -0.03 -10.62
C VAL A 197 7.89 0.77 -10.81
N ALA A 198 7.90 1.71 -11.75
CA ALA A 198 9.05 2.57 -11.98
C ALA A 198 9.40 3.34 -10.71
N PHE A 199 8.41 3.87 -9.97
CA PHE A 199 8.64 4.58 -8.72
C PHE A 199 9.18 3.65 -7.62
N HIS A 200 8.64 2.43 -7.47
CA HIS A 200 9.17 1.44 -6.52
C HIS A 200 10.65 1.10 -6.81
N LEU A 201 11.01 0.84 -8.07
CA LEU A 201 12.40 0.61 -8.47
C LEU A 201 13.28 1.84 -8.23
N LEU A 202 12.76 3.03 -8.50
CA LEU A 202 13.48 4.29 -8.34
C LEU A 202 13.84 4.55 -6.87
N GLN A 203 12.95 4.21 -5.93
CA GLN A 203 13.24 4.29 -4.49
C GLN A 203 14.38 3.36 -4.05
N HIS A 204 14.57 2.23 -4.73
CA HIS A 204 15.67 1.32 -4.44
C HIS A 204 17.00 1.82 -5.01
N TYR A 205 17.02 2.22 -6.28
CA TYR A 205 18.27 2.59 -6.96
C TYR A 205 18.70 4.04 -6.72
N VAL A 206 17.78 4.92 -6.32
CA VAL A 206 18.03 6.34 -6.11
C VAL A 206 17.47 6.76 -4.75
N PRO A 207 18.28 6.69 -3.67
CA PRO A 207 17.82 6.87 -2.28
C PRO A 207 17.05 8.17 -2.01
N PHE A 208 17.30 9.23 -2.77
CA PHE A 208 16.55 10.49 -2.68
C PHE A 208 15.03 10.28 -2.81
N PHE A 209 14.58 9.35 -3.65
CA PHE A 209 13.16 9.08 -3.87
C PHE A 209 12.47 8.36 -2.70
N GLN A 210 13.25 7.79 -1.77
CA GLN A 210 12.68 7.20 -0.55
C GLN A 210 12.02 8.25 0.35
N ASN A 211 12.38 9.53 0.19
CA ASN A 211 11.76 10.64 0.92
C ASN A 211 10.31 10.96 0.50
N PHE A 212 9.80 10.27 -0.52
CA PHE A 212 8.44 10.46 -1.04
C PHE A 212 7.67 9.15 -0.93
N THR A 213 6.60 9.12 -0.13
CA THR A 213 5.84 7.89 0.14
C THR A 213 4.40 8.04 -0.36
N PRO A 214 3.98 7.27 -1.38
CA PRO A 214 2.58 7.14 -1.75
C PRO A 214 1.78 6.57 -0.59
N LYS A 215 0.69 7.25 -0.23
CA LYS A 215 -0.25 6.82 0.82
C LYS A 215 -1.67 6.80 0.29
N PHE A 216 -2.48 5.94 0.88
CA PHE A 216 -3.90 5.84 0.58
C PHE A 216 -4.73 5.88 1.86
N ILE A 217 -5.92 6.46 1.77
CA ILE A 217 -6.96 6.31 2.78
C ILE A 217 -8.29 6.03 2.09
N TYR A 218 -8.99 5.01 2.61
CA TYR A 218 -10.37 4.75 2.28
C TYR A 218 -11.24 5.17 3.47
N VAL A 219 -12.14 6.12 3.23
CA VAL A 219 -13.22 6.45 4.18
C VAL A 219 -14.52 6.52 3.40
N PRO A 220 -15.53 5.70 3.73
CA PRO A 220 -16.84 5.75 3.07
C PRO A 220 -17.33 7.19 2.94
N ALA A 221 -17.71 7.60 1.74
CA ALA A 221 -18.07 8.99 1.44
C ALA A 221 -19.17 9.53 2.37
N ASP A 222 -20.12 8.67 2.71
CA ASP A 222 -21.24 8.96 3.61
C ASP A 222 -20.81 9.24 5.06
N TRP A 223 -19.59 8.90 5.46
CA TRP A 223 -19.08 9.17 6.81
C TRP A 223 -18.55 10.59 7.00
N HIS A 224 -18.28 11.32 5.93
CA HIS A 224 -17.78 12.70 5.96
C HIS A 224 -18.66 13.66 5.15
N GLY A 225 -19.94 13.31 4.96
CA GLY A 225 -20.95 14.20 4.39
C GLY A 225 -20.98 14.24 2.86
N GLU A 226 -20.30 13.31 2.20
CA GLU A 226 -20.24 13.19 0.74
C GLU A 226 -21.01 11.94 0.26
N ARG A 227 -21.14 11.77 -1.05
CA ARG A 227 -21.85 10.66 -1.68
C ARG A 227 -20.87 9.68 -2.30
N LYS A 228 -21.19 8.39 -2.19
CA LYS A 228 -20.47 7.30 -2.86
C LYS A 228 -20.60 7.46 -4.36
N ARG A 229 -19.64 6.89 -5.10
CA ARG A 229 -19.73 6.82 -6.55
C ARG A 229 -21.02 6.12 -6.97
N GLN A 230 -21.72 6.67 -7.97
CA GLN A 230 -22.91 6.05 -8.54
C GLN A 230 -22.73 5.79 -10.04
N PRO A 231 -22.78 4.53 -10.50
CA PRO A 231 -22.95 3.30 -9.71
C PRO A 231 -21.64 2.88 -9.00
N SER A 232 -21.76 2.12 -7.92
CA SER A 232 -20.63 1.38 -7.30
C SER A 232 -21.11 0.02 -6.81
N THR A 233 -20.35 -1.04 -7.04
CA THR A 233 -20.69 -2.41 -6.67
C THR A 233 -19.84 -2.93 -5.51
N MET A 234 -18.64 -2.39 -5.32
CA MET A 234 -17.69 -2.76 -4.29
C MET A 234 -16.96 -1.53 -3.74
N PHE A 235 -15.93 -1.74 -2.93
CA PHE A 235 -15.19 -0.61 -2.34
C PHE A 235 -14.13 -0.06 -3.30
N ILE A 236 -13.59 -0.88 -4.22
CA ILE A 236 -12.52 -0.47 -5.13
C ILE A 236 -13.04 0.46 -6.23
N ASP A 237 -14.28 0.28 -6.67
CA ASP A 237 -14.92 1.14 -7.68
C ASP A 237 -15.66 2.34 -7.06
N ASP A 238 -15.62 2.51 -5.74
CA ASP A 238 -16.13 3.68 -5.03
C ASP A 238 -15.03 4.74 -4.82
N TYR A 239 -14.58 5.33 -5.93
CA TYR A 239 -13.53 6.34 -5.94
C TYR A 239 -13.85 7.60 -5.12
N SER A 240 -15.12 7.87 -4.80
CA SER A 240 -15.50 8.97 -3.91
C SER A 240 -15.21 8.71 -2.44
N SER A 241 -14.90 7.47 -2.08
CA SER A 241 -14.42 7.07 -0.76
C SER A 241 -12.89 6.99 -0.69
N HIS A 242 -12.19 7.28 -1.79
CA HIS A 242 -10.73 7.16 -1.91
C HIS A 242 -10.06 8.52 -1.82
N ALA A 243 -8.94 8.61 -1.10
CA ALA A 243 -8.03 9.72 -1.23
C ALA A 243 -6.59 9.23 -1.27
N PHE A 244 -5.83 9.73 -2.23
CA PHE A 244 -4.44 9.37 -2.46
C PHE A 244 -3.53 10.54 -2.11
N PHE A 245 -2.37 10.23 -1.57
CA PHE A 245 -1.41 11.21 -1.09
C PHE A 245 0.00 10.83 -1.50
N LEU A 246 0.85 11.84 -1.68
CA LEU A 246 2.30 11.70 -1.68
C LEU A 246 2.85 12.44 -0.47
N SER A 247 3.36 11.68 0.49
CA SER A 247 3.96 12.24 1.70
C SER A 247 5.44 12.48 1.51
N VAL A 248 5.93 13.57 2.09
CA VAL A 248 7.31 14.05 1.98
C VAL A 248 7.96 13.99 3.36
N ASN A 249 9.08 13.28 3.45
CA ASN A 249 9.97 13.33 4.60
C ASN A 249 10.74 14.67 4.59
N VAL A 250 10.16 15.67 5.26
CA VAL A 250 10.65 17.04 5.25
C VAL A 250 12.03 17.14 5.91
N GLU A 251 12.23 16.48 7.05
CA GLU A 251 13.51 16.50 7.78
C GLU A 251 14.69 16.07 6.90
N ASN A 252 14.51 15.04 6.07
CA ASN A 252 15.57 14.55 5.20
C ASN A 252 15.95 15.55 4.11
N ILE A 253 14.97 16.33 3.62
CA ILE A 253 15.14 17.30 2.53
C ILE A 253 15.62 18.67 3.07
N LEU A 254 15.37 18.98 4.34
CA LEU A 254 15.76 20.25 4.94
C LEU A 254 17.30 20.45 4.96
N PRO A 255 17.75 21.71 4.79
CA PRO A 255 19.14 22.09 5.08
C PRO A 255 19.56 21.69 6.50
N LYS A 256 20.83 21.33 6.68
CA LYS A 256 21.37 20.80 7.96
C LYS A 256 21.09 21.71 9.15
N ASP A 257 21.18 23.02 8.96
CA ASP A 257 20.95 24.07 9.95
C ASP A 257 19.46 24.24 10.33
N MET A 258 18.54 23.68 9.54
CA MET A 258 17.09 23.72 9.78
C MET A 258 16.55 22.44 10.42
N LYS A 259 17.28 21.31 10.36
CA LYS A 259 16.81 20.01 10.85
C LYS A 259 16.49 20.02 12.35
N ASP A 260 17.31 20.67 13.16
CA ASP A 260 17.13 20.75 14.62
C ASP A 260 15.84 21.48 15.05
N TYR A 261 15.20 22.23 14.14
CA TYR A 261 13.97 22.98 14.38
C TYR A 261 12.72 22.28 13.84
N TRP A 262 12.87 21.13 13.18
CA TRP A 262 11.79 20.37 12.59
C TRP A 262 11.61 19.05 13.33
N PRO A 263 10.39 18.68 13.76
CA PRO A 263 10.17 17.35 14.34
C PRO A 263 10.47 16.26 13.30
N ASP A 264 11.36 15.35 13.65
CA ASP A 264 11.86 14.28 12.77
C ASP A 264 10.75 13.39 12.18
N TRP A 265 9.68 13.18 12.95
CA TRP A 265 8.50 12.43 12.56
C TRP A 265 7.49 13.22 11.73
N LEU A 266 7.57 14.55 11.69
CA LEU A 266 6.56 15.38 11.03
C LEU A 266 6.82 15.41 9.53
N GLN A 267 5.81 15.01 8.78
CA GLN A 267 5.81 15.00 7.32
C GLN A 267 4.78 16.00 6.76
N LEU A 268 4.91 16.33 5.48
CA LEU A 268 3.91 17.07 4.72
C LEU A 268 3.44 16.21 3.56
N SER A 269 2.15 16.20 3.25
CA SER A 269 1.62 15.47 2.11
C SER A 269 0.76 16.32 1.20
N VAL A 270 0.87 16.05 -0.10
CA VAL A 270 -0.03 16.56 -1.13
C VAL A 270 -0.95 15.42 -1.56
N GLY A 271 -2.24 15.70 -1.72
CA GLY A 271 -3.23 14.66 -1.99
C GLY A 271 -4.27 15.06 -3.03
N TYR A 272 -4.97 14.04 -3.51
CA TYR A 272 -6.03 14.13 -4.48
C TYR A 272 -7.18 13.18 -4.14
N THR A 273 -8.42 13.62 -4.34
CA THR A 273 -9.61 12.79 -4.25
C THR A 273 -10.70 13.31 -5.20
N ALA A 274 -11.55 12.40 -5.69
CA ALA A 274 -12.68 12.72 -6.55
C ALA A 274 -14.01 12.45 -5.81
N ARG A 275 -14.59 13.48 -5.19
CA ARG A 275 -15.81 13.36 -4.38
C ARG A 275 -17.07 13.34 -5.26
N ASN A 276 -18.15 12.74 -4.75
CA ASN A 276 -19.49 12.78 -5.35
C ASN A 276 -19.55 12.32 -6.82
N LEU A 277 -18.74 11.34 -7.20
CA LEU A 277 -18.71 10.80 -8.56
C LEU A 277 -20.06 10.18 -8.91
N CYS A 278 -20.56 10.45 -10.11
CA CYS A 278 -21.87 9.97 -10.52
C CYS A 278 -21.99 10.00 -12.05
N ALA A 279 -22.76 9.07 -12.61
CA ALA A 279 -23.14 9.06 -14.03
C ALA A 279 -24.49 9.78 -14.25
N PRO A 280 -24.51 11.03 -14.79
CA PRO A 280 -25.72 11.86 -14.85
C PRO A 280 -26.90 11.25 -15.57
N ILE A 281 -26.65 10.61 -16.72
CA ILE A 281 -27.71 10.06 -17.57
C ILE A 281 -28.49 8.91 -16.91
N ASP A 282 -27.84 8.15 -16.03
CA ASP A 282 -28.45 6.99 -15.37
C ASP A 282 -29.00 7.31 -13.98
N PHE A 283 -28.36 8.23 -13.23
CA PHE A 283 -28.64 8.44 -11.81
C PHE A 283 -29.18 9.83 -11.45
N GLY A 284 -29.17 10.79 -12.37
CA GLY A 284 -29.63 12.16 -12.09
C GLY A 284 -28.83 12.81 -10.96
N CYS A 285 -27.56 13.15 -11.25
CA CYS A 285 -26.56 13.64 -10.28
C CYS A 285 -26.80 15.09 -9.80
N ASP A 286 -28.02 15.44 -9.40
CA ASP A 286 -28.38 16.78 -8.91
C ASP A 286 -27.91 16.95 -7.45
N TYR A 287 -26.60 17.18 -7.31
CA TYR A 287 -25.90 17.32 -6.03
C TYR A 287 -25.36 18.74 -5.91
N ASP A 288 -25.47 19.31 -4.70
CA ASP A 288 -24.66 20.46 -4.34
C ASP A 288 -23.17 20.09 -4.43
N ASP A 289 -22.33 21.04 -4.84
CA ASP A 289 -20.87 20.86 -4.91
C ASP A 289 -20.39 19.75 -5.90
N VAL A 290 -21.02 19.69 -7.09
CA VAL A 290 -20.63 18.81 -8.21
C VAL A 290 -20.51 19.58 -9.52
N ASN A 291 -19.50 19.23 -10.32
CA ASN A 291 -19.33 19.71 -11.68
C ASN A 291 -19.71 18.60 -12.68
N TYR A 292 -20.41 18.98 -13.75
CA TYR A 292 -20.72 18.09 -14.86
C TYR A 292 -19.64 18.20 -15.94
N TYR A 293 -18.99 17.07 -16.25
CA TYR A 293 -17.92 17.03 -17.24
C TYR A 293 -18.44 16.49 -18.57
N ASN A 294 -19.22 15.41 -18.52
CA ASN A 294 -19.88 14.82 -19.68
C ASN A 294 -21.16 14.06 -19.23
N PRO A 295 -21.98 13.52 -20.15
CA PRO A 295 -23.23 12.83 -19.79
C PRO A 295 -23.08 11.62 -18.86
N TRP A 296 -21.86 11.07 -18.74
CA TRP A 296 -21.52 9.87 -17.97
C TRP A 296 -20.62 10.17 -16.76
N LEU A 297 -20.17 11.42 -16.60
CA LEU A 297 -19.24 11.82 -15.56
C LEU A 297 -19.61 13.19 -14.97
N ALA A 298 -20.04 13.15 -13.73
CA ALA A 298 -20.09 14.29 -12.84
C ALA A 298 -19.34 13.96 -11.54
N GLY A 299 -18.76 14.96 -10.90
CA GLY A 299 -18.06 14.80 -9.63
C GLY A 299 -17.38 16.08 -9.19
N SER A 300 -16.55 15.96 -8.16
CA SER A 300 -15.92 17.11 -7.52
C SER A 300 -14.47 16.79 -7.14
N PRO A 301 -13.48 17.18 -7.97
CA PRO A 301 -12.08 16.95 -7.67
C PRO A 301 -11.63 17.82 -6.50
N ARG A 302 -10.74 17.29 -5.67
CA ARG A 302 -10.18 17.97 -4.51
C ARG A 302 -8.67 17.80 -4.47
N TYR A 303 -7.97 18.88 -4.19
CA TYR A 303 -6.54 18.91 -3.96
C TYR A 303 -6.28 19.21 -2.49
N ILE A 304 -5.39 18.46 -1.86
CA ILE A 304 -5.21 18.51 -0.41
C ILE A 304 -3.75 18.79 -0.09
N ILE A 305 -3.50 19.67 0.87
CA ILE A 305 -2.20 19.80 1.53
C ILE A 305 -2.44 19.46 3.00
N ALA A 306 -1.73 18.47 3.52
CA ALA A 306 -1.93 17.95 4.87
C ALA A 306 -0.62 17.82 5.64
N LEU A 307 -0.72 17.91 6.96
CA LEU A 307 0.31 17.34 7.84
C LEU A 307 0.25 15.82 7.76
N ASP A 308 1.38 15.15 7.98
CA ASP A 308 1.49 13.70 7.95
C ASP A 308 2.54 13.21 8.95
N TYR A 309 2.67 11.89 9.07
CA TYR A 309 3.51 11.25 10.08
C TYR A 309 4.48 10.28 9.41
N ASP A 310 5.72 10.26 9.89
CA ASP A 310 6.62 9.12 9.80
C ASP A 310 6.43 8.23 11.03
N PHE A 311 5.71 7.13 10.88
CA PHE A 311 5.44 6.22 11.99
C PHE A 311 6.69 5.50 12.49
N VAL A 312 7.74 5.38 11.67
CA VAL A 312 9.00 4.78 12.09
C VAL A 312 9.68 5.65 13.14
N LYS A 313 9.57 6.98 13.02
CA LYS A 313 10.14 7.93 13.99
C LYS A 313 9.17 8.29 15.12
N LEU A 314 7.88 8.37 14.83
CA LEU A 314 6.85 8.76 15.79
C LEU A 314 6.61 7.70 16.89
N LEU A 315 6.61 6.41 16.52
CA LEU A 315 6.28 5.32 17.42
C LEU A 315 7.54 4.67 18.01
N PRO A 316 7.51 4.25 19.30
CA PRO A 316 8.66 3.65 19.95
C PRO A 316 9.08 2.34 19.26
N ASP A 317 10.38 2.04 19.33
CA ASP A 317 10.94 0.79 18.84
C ASP A 317 10.48 -0.40 19.69
N GLY A 318 10.36 -1.55 19.04
CA GLY A 318 9.94 -2.79 19.68
C GLY A 318 10.48 -4.02 18.97
N PRO A 319 9.82 -5.19 19.11
CA PRO A 319 10.20 -6.41 18.42
C PRO A 319 10.16 -6.25 16.88
N PRO A 320 10.85 -7.11 16.11
CA PRO A 320 10.94 -6.96 14.66
C PRO A 320 9.60 -6.80 13.93
N LEU A 321 8.60 -7.63 14.28
CA LEU A 321 7.28 -7.56 13.69
C LEU A 321 6.59 -6.21 13.94
N TRP A 322 6.80 -5.62 15.13
CA TRP A 322 6.28 -4.29 15.46
C TRP A 322 6.96 -3.20 14.64
N ASN A 323 8.29 -3.26 14.50
CA ASN A 323 9.03 -2.28 13.70
C ASN A 323 8.66 -2.36 12.21
N TRP A 324 8.48 -3.58 11.69
CA TRP A 324 7.92 -3.77 10.34
C TRP A 324 6.49 -3.22 10.24
N PHE A 325 5.63 -3.47 11.24
CA PHE A 325 4.25 -2.98 11.23
C PHE A 325 4.18 -1.45 11.21
N LYS A 326 4.93 -0.74 12.05
CA LYS A 326 4.96 0.74 12.01
C LYS A 326 5.51 1.27 10.69
N GLN A 327 6.47 0.58 10.05
CA GLN A 327 6.91 0.91 8.70
C GLN A 327 5.77 0.75 7.69
N ALA A 328 4.97 -0.33 7.77
CA ALA A 328 3.83 -0.54 6.89
C ALA A 328 2.74 0.53 7.04
N LEU A 329 2.56 1.11 8.24
CA LEU A 329 1.64 2.23 8.46
C LEU A 329 1.98 3.47 7.61
N ASN A 330 3.23 3.63 7.17
CA ASN A 330 3.61 4.74 6.28
C ASN A 330 2.96 4.66 4.89
N HIS A 331 2.36 3.54 4.49
CA HIS A 331 1.58 3.45 3.24
C HIS A 331 0.10 3.86 3.41
N ILE A 332 -0.34 4.07 4.66
CA ILE A 332 -1.72 4.46 4.96
C ILE A 332 -1.73 5.91 5.41
N LYS A 333 -2.61 6.72 4.82
CA LYS A 333 -2.82 8.09 5.27
C LYS A 333 -3.68 8.06 6.53
N PHE A 334 -3.14 8.61 7.62
CA PHE A 334 -3.91 8.81 8.85
C PHE A 334 -4.50 10.22 8.91
N PRO A 335 -5.62 10.40 9.62
CA PRO A 335 -6.23 11.70 9.80
C PRO A 335 -5.27 12.73 10.42
N ALA A 336 -5.27 13.92 9.84
CA ALA A 336 -4.38 15.01 10.23
C ALA A 336 -4.97 16.37 9.80
N PRO A 337 -4.47 17.49 10.33
CA PRO A 337 -4.80 18.81 9.83
C PRO A 337 -4.49 18.94 8.33
N ALA A 338 -5.43 19.49 7.57
CA ALA A 338 -5.32 19.65 6.13
C ALA A 338 -6.08 20.87 5.61
N ILE A 339 -5.64 21.36 4.45
CA ILE A 339 -6.37 22.31 3.62
C ILE A 339 -6.81 21.54 2.38
N GLU A 340 -8.11 21.50 2.14
CA GLU A 340 -8.71 20.92 0.94
C GLU A 340 -9.21 22.05 0.02
N VAL A 341 -8.88 21.96 -1.27
CA VAL A 341 -9.25 22.94 -2.30
C VAL A 341 -10.09 22.25 -3.39
N GLY A 342 -11.27 22.81 -3.68
CA GLY A 342 -12.22 22.38 -4.71
C GLY A 342 -13.12 23.55 -5.13
N ASN A 343 -14.45 23.36 -5.12
CA ASN A 343 -15.41 24.47 -5.31
C ASN A 343 -15.44 25.48 -4.13
N GLY A 344 -14.60 25.24 -3.13
CA GLY A 344 -14.25 26.14 -2.05
C GLY A 344 -12.98 25.65 -1.36
N THR A 345 -12.47 26.41 -0.40
CA THR A 345 -11.36 25.98 0.46
C THR A 345 -11.89 25.59 1.82
N ARG A 346 -11.57 24.38 2.28
CA ARG A 346 -11.97 23.83 3.57
C ARG A 346 -10.72 23.63 4.44
N PHE A 347 -10.75 24.15 5.66
CA PHE A 347 -9.71 23.86 6.66
C PHE A 347 -10.20 22.73 7.56
N MET A 348 -9.52 21.60 7.50
CA MET A 348 -9.91 20.39 8.20
C MET A 348 -8.93 20.14 9.33
N LEU A 349 -9.38 20.15 10.59
CA LEU A 349 -8.52 19.83 11.72
C LEU A 349 -8.15 18.33 11.76
N LEU A 350 -9.06 17.49 11.25
CA LEU A 350 -8.89 16.05 11.17
C LEU A 350 -9.46 15.56 9.84
N TYR A 351 -8.67 15.62 8.77
CA TYR A 351 -9.09 15.15 7.44
C TYR A 351 -9.45 13.65 7.44
N PRO A 352 -10.54 13.20 6.80
CA PRO A 352 -11.59 13.99 6.14
C PRO A 352 -12.82 14.30 7.05
N PHE A 353 -12.74 14.09 8.37
CA PHE A 353 -13.89 14.08 9.26
C PHE A 353 -14.31 15.43 9.84
N LEU A 354 -13.36 16.27 10.25
CA LEU A 354 -13.63 17.48 11.01
C LEU A 354 -13.22 18.72 10.22
N ASN A 355 -14.22 19.38 9.61
CA ASN A 355 -14.07 20.66 8.93
C ASN A 355 -14.39 21.81 9.89
N LEU A 356 -13.58 22.87 9.89
CA LEU A 356 -13.87 24.12 10.60
C LEU A 356 -14.55 25.07 9.60
N ASN A 357 -15.88 24.96 9.50
CA ASN A 357 -16.72 25.93 8.79
C ASN A 357 -17.28 26.97 9.77
#